data_AF-A0A497QL01-F1
#
_entry.id   AF-A0A497QL01-F1
#
_cell.length_a   1.000
_cell.length_b   1.000
_cell.length_c   1.000
_cell.angle_alpha   90.00
_cell.angle_beta   90.00
_cell.angle_gamma   90.00
#
_symmetry.space_group_name_H-M   'P 1'
#
loop_
_entity.id
_entity.type
_entity.pdbx_description
1 polymer ?
#
loop_
_entity_poly.entity_id
_entity_poly.type
_entity_poly.pdbx_seq_one_letter_code
_entity_poly.pdbx_strand_id
1 'polypeptide(L)' 'MDLMGLCSICGKPDAMNTCSLCGRLVCNSCFDHVHRVCNICKTGKR' A
#
# COMPACT_ATOMS: atom_id res chain seq x y z
N MET A 1 -8.43 -8.46 18.33
CA MET A 1 -8.22 -8.89 16.94
C MET A 1 -7.42 -7.80 16.29
N ASP A 2 -6.11 -7.97 16.24
CA ASP A 2 -5.20 -7.05 15.56
C ASP A 2 -5.47 -7.18 14.07
N LEU A 3 -6.24 -6.25 13.52
CA LEU A 3 -6.54 -6.19 12.09
C LEU A 3 -5.31 -5.64 11.36
N MET A 4 -4.19 -6.37 11.39
CA MET A 4 -3.10 -6.13 10.46
C MET A 4 -3.62 -6.53 9.08
N GLY A 5 -4.02 -5.53 8.31
CA GLY A 5 -4.52 -5.75 6.96
C GLY A 5 -3.48 -6.48 6.11
N LEU A 6 -3.94 -7.26 5.14
CA LEU A 6 -3.05 -7.85 4.13
C LEU A 6 -2.72 -6.78 3.09
N CYS A 7 -1.44 -6.70 2.72
CA CYS A 7 -1.01 -5.80 1.66
C CYS A 7 -1.65 -6.24 0.35
N SER A 8 -2.42 -5.35 -0.27
CA SER A 8 -3.12 -5.63 -1.53
C SER A 8 -2.19 -5.74 -2.75
N ILE A 9 -0.87 -5.63 -2.56
CA ILE A 9 0.15 -5.76 -3.60
C ILE A 9 0.94 -7.07 -3.44
N CYS A 10 1.48 -7.33 -2.25
CA CYS A 10 2.34 -8.48 -2.00
C CYS A 10 1.70 -9.58 -1.14
N GLY A 11 0.50 -9.34 -0.59
CA GLY A 11 -0.22 -10.31 0.25
C GLY A 11 0.36 -10.50 1.65
N LYS A 12 1.34 -9.69 2.08
CA LYS A 12 1.92 -9.80 3.43
C LYS A 12 0.98 -9.20 4.50
N PRO A 13 0.87 -9.81 5.69
CA PRO A 13 0.04 -9.30 6.80
C PRO A 13 0.72 -8.13 7.54
N ASP A 14 1.11 -7.11 6.80
CA ASP A 14 1.85 -5.93 7.29
C ASP A 14 1.28 -4.65 6.66
N ALA A 15 0.01 -4.64 6.25
CA ALA A 15 -0.58 -3.44 5.68
C ALA A 15 -0.85 -2.41 6.77
N MET A 16 0.03 -1.42 6.84
CA MET A 16 -0.04 -0.30 7.78
C MET A 16 -0.36 1.03 7.11
N ASN A 17 -0.28 1.09 5.78
CA ASN A 17 -0.43 2.32 5.02
C ASN A 17 -1.56 2.20 4.00
N THR A 18 -2.30 3.29 3.78
CA THR A 18 -3.38 3.35 2.79
C THR A 18 -2.97 4.27 1.65
N CYS A 19 -3.02 3.77 0.41
CA CYS A 19 -2.72 4.58 -0.76
C CYS A 19 -3.74 5.71 -0.92
N SER A 20 -3.27 6.96 -0.96
CA SER A 20 -4.15 8.13 -1.11
C SER A 20 -4.84 8.22 -2.48
N LEU A 21 -4.32 7.51 -3.50
CA LEU A 21 -4.88 7.50 -4.86
C LEU A 21 -5.92 6.41 -5.09
N CYS A 22 -5.64 5.18 -4.68
CA CYS A 22 -6.52 4.03 -4.96
C CYS A 22 -7.21 3.45 -3.72
N GLY A 23 -6.89 3.95 -2.52
CA GLY A 23 -7.49 3.49 -1.25
C GLY A 23 -7.04 2.10 -0.78
N ARG A 24 -6.10 1.44 -1.47
CA ARG A 24 -5.62 0.10 -1.06
C ARG A 24 -4.75 0.15 0.18
N LEU A 25 -4.94 -0.83 1.06
CA LEU A 25 -4.06 -1.12 2.18
C LEU A 25 -2.79 -1.81 1.68
N VAL A 26 -1.64 -1.23 1.98
CA VAL A 26 -0.32 -1.66 1.54
C VAL A 26 0.68 -1.62 2.69
N CYS A 27 1.66 -2.52 2.64
CA CYS A 27 2.75 -2.51 3.62
C CYS A 27 3.76 -1.40 3.34
N ASN A 28 4.59 -1.11 4.34
CA ASN A 28 5.60 -0.06 4.28
C ASN A 28 6.55 -0.22 3.06
N SER A 29 6.85 -1.46 2.67
CA SER A 29 7.69 -1.77 1.51
C SER A 29 7.02 -1.45 0.16
N CYS A 30 5.69 -1.54 0.11
CA CYS A 30 4.90 -1.28 -1.10
C CYS A 30 4.28 0.13 -1.12
N PHE A 31 4.55 0.94 -0.09
CA PHE A 31 4.06 2.29 0.08
C PHE A 31 5.19 3.30 -0.10
N ASP A 32 4.96 4.29 -0.96
CA ASP A 32 5.84 5.43 -1.15
C ASP A 32 5.44 6.55 -0.21
N HIS A 33 6.28 6.80 0.80
CA HIS A 33 6.02 7.84 1.82
C HIS A 33 6.13 9.26 1.29
N VAL A 34 6.95 9.46 0.25
CA VAL A 34 7.17 10.79 -0.35
C VAL A 34 5.90 11.30 -1.02
N HIS A 35 5.26 10.44 -1.82
CA HIS A 35 4.04 10.76 -2.56
C HIS A 35 2.77 10.28 -1.84
N ARG A 36 2.89 9.54 -0.73
CA ARG A 36 1.80 8.90 0.04
C ARG A 36 0.91 7.98 -0.79
N VAL A 37 1.51 7.22 -1.69
CA VAL A 37 0.81 6.32 -2.64
C VAL A 37 1.51 4.98 -2.73
N CYS A 38 0.82 3.94 -3.20
CA CYS A 38 1.46 2.65 -3.39
C CYS A 38 2.36 2.61 -4.63
N ASN A 39 3.32 1.69 -4.67
CA ASN A 39 4.27 1.55 -5.77
C ASN A 39 3.60 1.36 -7.14
N ILE A 40 2.43 0.72 -7.20
CA ILE A 40 1.66 0.57 -8.44
C ILE A 40 1.19 1.94 -8.94
N CYS A 41 0.56 2.74 -8.07
CA CYS A 41 0.10 4.09 -8.42
C CYS A 41 1.25 5.05 -8.69
N LYS A 42 2.36 4.91 -7.96
CA LYS A 42 3.60 5.66 -8.22
C LYS A 42 4.14 5.36 -9.61
N THR A 43 4.21 4.09 -10.00
CA THR A 43 4.81 3.70 -11.28
C THR A 43 3.90 3.97 -12.47
N GLY A 44 2.59 4.14 -12.24
CA GLY A 44 1.67 4.81 -13.17
C GLY A 44 1.79 4.38 -14.63
N LYS A 45 2.06 3.10 -14.93
CA LYS A 45 1.92 2.59 -16.30
C LYS A 45 0.44 2.46 -16.59
N ARG A 46 -0.07 3.50 -17.23
CA ARG A 46 -1.32 3.54 -17.98
C ARG A 46 -1.38 2.40 -18.99
#